data_AF-A0A7S3H7N9-F1
#
_entry.id   AF-A0A7S3H7N9-F1
#
_cell.length_a   1.000
_cell.length_b   1.000
_cell.length_c   1.000
_cell.angle_alpha   90.00
_cell.angle_beta   90.00
_cell.angle_gamma   90.00
#
_symmetry.space_group_name_H-M   'P 1'
#
loop_
_entity.id
_entity.type
_entity.pdbx_description
1 polymer ?
#
loop_
_entity_poly.entity_id
_entity_poly.type
_entity_poly.pdbx_seq_one_letter_code
_entity_poly.pdbx_strand_id
1 'polypeptide(L)'
;GEIIDPFVAVYLHGPSPADTFEARTRTIHDNGFNPVWNQTFTFDVRRPDLSYLTFHVNDEDVLRSDFVAFTSLPLSCIRTGLRTLHLRNAVGKRDQDFEYASLFVRVTKEFLE
;
A
#
# COMPACT_ATOMS: atom_id res chain seq x y z
N GLY A 1 20.25 -9.80 -10.67
CA GLY A 1 19.04 -9.09 -11.14
C GLY A 1 19.27 -7.63 -10.97
N GLU A 2 18.54 -6.82 -11.71
CA GLU A 2 18.39 -5.39 -11.45
C GLU A 2 17.84 -5.18 -10.02
N ILE A 3 18.28 -4.10 -9.37
CA ILE A 3 17.73 -3.72 -8.07
C ILE A 3 16.50 -2.87 -8.37
N ILE A 4 15.36 -3.25 -7.81
CA ILE A 4 14.10 -2.56 -8.09
C ILE A 4 14.13 -1.08 -7.63
N ASP A 5 13.33 -0.28 -8.31
CA ASP A 5 13.02 1.13 -8.06
C ASP A 5 11.61 1.26 -7.45
N PRO A 6 11.40 0.95 -6.16
CA PRO A 6 10.05 0.72 -5.68
C PRO A 6 9.29 2.02 -5.39
N PHE A 7 8.02 2.03 -5.77
CA PHE A 7 7.00 2.94 -5.25
C PHE A 7 5.78 2.17 -4.75
N VAL A 8 5.02 2.82 -3.85
CA VAL A 8 3.78 2.28 -3.29
C VAL A 8 2.60 3.07 -3.84
N ALA A 9 1.72 2.40 -4.60
CA ALA A 9 0.40 2.92 -4.94
C ALA A 9 -0.61 2.52 -3.85
N VAL A 10 -1.45 3.47 -3.44
CA VAL A 10 -2.44 3.33 -2.38
C VAL A 10 -3.82 3.57 -2.97
N TYR A 11 -4.70 2.60 -2.78
CA TYR A 11 -6.06 2.61 -3.29
C TYR A 11 -7.06 2.43 -2.16
N LEU A 12 -7.96 3.40 -1.99
CA LEU A 12 -9.19 3.20 -1.24
C LEU A 12 -10.28 2.74 -2.19
N HIS A 13 -10.91 1.63 -1.85
CA HIS A 13 -12.08 1.11 -2.55
C HIS A 13 -13.29 1.20 -1.64
N GLY A 14 -14.35 1.83 -2.13
CA GLY A 14 -15.60 2.00 -1.40
C GLY A 14 -16.81 1.95 -2.34
N PRO A 15 -18.03 2.01 -1.78
CA PRO A 15 -19.27 1.81 -2.54
C PRO A 15 -19.64 2.98 -3.47
N SER A 16 -18.96 4.11 -3.39
CA SER A 16 -19.25 5.27 -4.24
C SER A 16 -17.99 6.08 -4.55
N PRO A 17 -17.98 6.94 -5.59
CA PRO A 17 -16.78 7.66 -6.00
C PRO A 17 -16.14 8.53 -4.91
N ALA A 18 -16.94 9.12 -4.02
CA ALA A 18 -16.42 9.90 -2.90
C ALA A 18 -15.97 9.04 -1.69
N ASP A 19 -15.98 7.71 -1.83
CA ASP A 19 -15.29 6.75 -0.94
C ASP A 19 -14.18 6.01 -1.70
N THR A 20 -13.64 6.62 -2.76
CA THR A 20 -12.49 6.11 -3.51
C THR A 20 -11.36 7.13 -3.49
N PHE A 21 -10.13 6.62 -3.50
CA PHE A 21 -8.92 7.42 -3.50
C PHE A 21 -7.82 6.63 -4.19
N GLU A 22 -6.99 7.31 -4.97
CA GLU A 22 -5.80 6.74 -5.58
C GLU A 22 -4.66 7.76 -5.47
N ALA A 23 -3.53 7.30 -4.95
CA ALA A 23 -2.28 8.06 -4.97
C ALA A 23 -1.09 7.12 -4.98
N ARG A 24 0.10 7.65 -5.27
CA ARG A 24 1.34 6.90 -5.16
C ARG A 24 2.41 7.69 -4.44
N THR A 25 3.34 6.98 -3.82
CA THR A 25 4.56 7.58 -3.29
C THR A 25 5.46 8.03 -4.45
N ARG A 26 6.52 8.77 -4.12
CA ARG A 26 7.69 8.88 -4.98
C ARG A 26 8.34 7.51 -5.14
N THR A 27 9.15 7.39 -6.18
CA THR A 27 10.02 6.25 -6.41
C THR A 27 11.29 6.39 -5.58
N ILE A 28 11.79 5.27 -5.07
CA ILE A 28 13.11 5.18 -4.46
C ILE A 28 13.98 4.39 -5.43
N HIS A 29 15.08 4.97 -5.90
CA HIS A 29 15.95 4.29 -6.88
C HIS A 29 16.86 3.27 -6.21
N ASP A 30 17.08 2.14 -6.89
CA ASP A 30 18.00 1.06 -6.58
C ASP A 30 17.91 0.58 -5.12
N ASN A 31 16.70 0.47 -4.56
CA ASN A 31 16.53 0.01 -3.19
C ASN A 31 15.23 -0.77 -2.94
N GLY A 32 15.26 -2.07 -3.24
CA GLY A 32 14.21 -3.02 -2.84
C GLY A 32 14.33 -3.59 -1.43
N PHE A 33 15.47 -3.39 -0.73
CA PHE A 33 15.72 -4.06 0.56
C PHE A 33 15.11 -3.31 1.75
N ASN A 34 15.26 -1.99 1.77
CA ASN A 34 14.72 -1.13 2.85
C ASN A 34 14.35 0.29 2.37
N PRO A 35 13.53 0.44 1.31
CA PRO A 35 13.11 1.74 0.82
C PRO A 35 12.37 2.54 1.89
N VAL A 36 12.63 3.86 1.95
CA VAL A 36 11.98 4.79 2.89
C VAL A 36 11.32 5.94 2.14
N TRP A 37 9.99 5.86 2.01
CA TRP A 37 9.21 6.89 1.34
C TRP A 37 8.90 8.10 2.24
N ASN A 38 8.57 7.88 3.51
CA ASN A 38 8.16 8.92 4.47
C ASN A 38 7.07 9.87 3.93
N GLN A 39 6.09 9.33 3.20
CA GLN A 39 4.95 10.08 2.69
C GLN A 39 3.67 9.71 3.43
N THR A 40 2.80 10.71 3.59
CA THR A 40 1.49 10.57 4.24
C THR A 40 0.40 10.89 3.23
N PHE A 41 -0.63 10.07 3.20
CA PHE A 41 -1.85 10.30 2.43
C PHE A 41 -3.02 10.47 3.39
N THR A 42 -3.89 11.43 3.09
CA THR A 42 -5.11 11.70 3.85
C THR A 42 -6.28 11.66 2.87
N PHE A 43 -7.34 10.96 3.24
CA PHE A 43 -8.55 10.81 2.45
C PHE A 43 -9.74 10.61 3.39
N ASP A 44 -10.89 11.12 2.97
CA ASP A 44 -12.14 10.99 3.71
C ASP A 44 -12.82 9.65 3.40
N VAL A 45 -13.49 9.08 4.40
CA VAL A 45 -14.21 7.81 4.27
C VAL A 45 -15.57 7.92 4.92
N ARG A 46 -16.65 7.84 4.14
CA ARG A 46 -18.03 7.94 4.66
C ARG A 46 -18.60 6.57 5.02
N ARG A 47 -18.17 5.51 4.33
CA ARG A 47 -18.61 4.11 4.56
C ARG A 47 -17.44 3.18 4.89
N PRO A 48 -16.80 3.33 6.06
CA PRO A 48 -15.64 2.51 6.45
C PRO A 48 -15.97 1.03 6.63
N ASP A 49 -17.24 0.70 6.87
CA ASP A 49 -17.79 -0.66 6.98
C ASP A 49 -17.83 -1.40 5.63
N LEU A 50 -17.91 -0.67 4.51
CA LEU A 50 -17.98 -1.21 3.15
C LEU A 50 -16.73 -0.88 2.32
N SER A 51 -15.66 -0.46 2.97
CA SER A 51 -14.45 0.01 2.28
C SER A 51 -13.20 -0.76 2.69
N TYR A 52 -12.27 -0.90 1.75
CA TYR A 52 -11.00 -1.57 1.97
C TYR A 52 -9.85 -0.79 1.31
N LEU A 53 -8.67 -0.91 1.90
CA LEU A 53 -7.46 -0.21 1.49
C LEU A 53 -6.48 -1.21 0.90
N THR A 54 -5.98 -0.92 -0.30
CA THR A 54 -5.01 -1.74 -1.01
C THR A 54 -3.72 -0.96 -1.21
N PHE A 55 -2.59 -1.59 -0.92
CA PHE A 55 -1.26 -1.07 -1.20
C PHE A 55 -0.61 -1.97 -2.24
N HIS A 56 -0.19 -1.41 -3.37
CA HIS A 56 0.61 -2.09 -4.38
C HIS A 56 2.03 -1.56 -4.33
N VAL A 57 3.01 -2.44 -4.20
CA VAL A 57 4.42 -2.15 -4.46
C VAL A 57 4.67 -2.44 -5.92
N ASN A 58 5.21 -1.48 -6.64
CA ASN A 58 5.59 -1.61 -8.03
C ASN A 58 7.03 -1.16 -8.21
N ASP A 59 7.68 -1.70 -9.22
CA ASP A 59 9.01 -1.31 -9.70
C ASP A 59 8.84 -0.27 -10.82
N GLU A 60 9.43 0.93 -10.69
CA GLU A 60 9.32 1.95 -11.73
C GLU A 60 10.32 1.73 -12.85
N ASP A 61 9.79 1.36 -14.01
CA ASP A 61 10.54 1.14 -15.24
C ASP A 61 10.25 2.20 -16.30
N VAL A 62 11.19 2.39 -17.23
CA VAL A 62 11.12 3.44 -18.29
C VAL A 62 9.88 3.30 -19.17
N LEU A 63 9.50 2.06 -19.51
CA LEU A 63 8.37 1.80 -20.40
C LEU A 63 7.07 1.56 -19.63
N ARG A 64 7.12 0.75 -18.58
CA ARG A 64 5.96 0.36 -17.80
C ARG A 64 6.41 -0.16 -16.45
N SER A 65 5.83 0.38 -15.39
CA SER A 65 6.07 -0.13 -14.05
C SER A 65 5.54 -1.54 -13.86
N ASP A 66 6.33 -2.38 -13.22
CA ASP A 66 6.02 -3.78 -12.98
C ASP A 66 5.45 -4.00 -11.58
N PHE A 67 4.44 -4.85 -11.48
CA PHE A 67 3.84 -5.20 -10.21
C PHE A 67 4.79 -6.11 -9.42
N VAL A 68 5.10 -5.73 -8.18
CA VAL A 68 5.96 -6.52 -7.29
C VAL A 68 5.11 -7.29 -6.29
N ALA A 69 4.32 -6.59 -5.49
CA ALA A 69 3.53 -7.19 -4.42
C ALA A 69 2.35 -6.33 -3.99
N PHE A 70 1.43 -6.92 -3.25
CA PHE A 70 0.31 -6.17 -2.69
C PHE A 70 -0.06 -6.60 -1.27
N THR A 71 -0.85 -5.76 -0.62
CA THR A 71 -1.64 -6.15 0.54
C THR A 71 -2.95 -5.38 0.53
N SER A 72 -4.03 -6.02 0.97
CA SER A 72 -5.36 -5.42 0.98
C SER A 72 -6.07 -5.74 2.29
N LEU A 73 -6.69 -4.74 2.91
CA LEU A 73 -7.24 -4.83 4.25
C LEU A 73 -8.56 -4.05 4.34
N PRO A 74 -9.64 -4.65 4.89
CA PRO A 74 -10.84 -3.88 5.24
C PRO A 74 -10.50 -2.75 6.21
N LEU A 75 -11.05 -1.56 6.00
CA LEU A 75 -10.75 -0.39 6.84
C LEU A 75 -11.15 -0.61 8.31
N SER A 76 -12.20 -1.40 8.54
CA SER A 76 -12.66 -1.83 9.86
C SER A 76 -11.60 -2.66 10.61
N CYS A 77 -10.71 -3.37 9.91
CA CYS A 77 -9.66 -4.19 10.51
C CYS A 77 -8.35 -3.42 10.77
N ILE A 78 -8.19 -2.22 10.19
CA ILE A 78 -6.96 -1.44 10.35
C ILE A 78 -6.95 -0.77 11.73
N ARG A 79 -5.91 -1.05 12.52
CA ARG A 79 -5.68 -0.44 13.83
C ARG A 79 -4.76 0.77 13.71
N THR A 80 -4.99 1.84 14.47
CA THR A 80 -4.14 3.04 14.52
C THR A 80 -2.75 2.78 15.09
N GLY A 81 -1.80 3.68 14.89
CA GLY A 81 -0.41 3.57 15.34
C GLY A 81 0.53 2.97 14.30
N LEU A 82 1.70 2.50 14.75
CA LEU A 82 2.70 1.85 13.91
C LEU A 82 2.26 0.41 13.58
N ARG A 83 2.29 0.06 12.29
CA ARG A 83 1.79 -1.22 11.77
C ARG A 83 2.75 -1.76 10.71
N THR A 84 2.92 -3.08 10.74
CA THR A 84 3.58 -3.83 9.67
C THR A 84 2.51 -4.50 8.84
N LEU A 85 2.50 -4.21 7.54
CA LEU A 85 1.61 -4.82 6.57
C LEU A 85 2.41 -5.86 5.78
N HIS A 86 2.05 -7.13 5.91
CA HIS A 86 2.70 -8.17 5.14
C HIS A 86 2.25 -8.12 3.68
N LEU A 87 3.23 -8.15 2.78
CA LEU A 87 3.03 -8.15 1.35
C LEU A 87 2.82 -9.57 0.83
N ARG A 88 2.14 -9.67 -0.30
CA ARG A 88 1.77 -10.91 -0.99
C ARG A 88 2.10 -10.78 -2.47
N ASN A 89 2.47 -11.88 -3.12
CA ASN A 89 2.66 -11.92 -4.56
C ASN A 89 1.32 -11.78 -5.32
N ALA A 90 1.37 -11.76 -6.65
CA ALA A 90 0.20 -11.58 -7.51
C ALA A 90 -0.91 -12.62 -7.30
N VAL A 91 -0.60 -13.81 -6.75
CA VAL A 91 -1.58 -14.87 -6.43
C VAL A 91 -2.03 -14.87 -4.97
N GLY A 92 -1.63 -13.85 -4.19
CA GLY A 92 -2.05 -13.67 -2.80
C GLY A 92 -1.28 -14.48 -1.76
N LYS A 93 -0.16 -15.10 -2.14
CA LYS A 93 0.69 -15.92 -1.26
C LYS A 93 1.86 -15.14 -0.68
N ARG A 94 2.37 -15.64 0.45
CA ARG A 94 3.56 -15.16 1.17
C ARG A 94 4.68 -16.19 1.16
N ASP A 95 4.93 -16.78 -0.01
CA ASP A 95 5.96 -17.79 -0.19
C ASP A 95 7.21 -17.18 -0.84
N GLN A 96 8.33 -17.89 -0.71
CA GLN A 96 9.61 -17.60 -1.37
C GLN A 96 10.04 -16.14 -1.12
N ASP A 97 10.16 -15.35 -2.17
CA ASP A 97 10.67 -13.97 -2.16
C ASP A 97 9.82 -13.01 -1.30
N PHE A 98 8.58 -13.39 -0.95
CA PHE A 98 7.66 -12.55 -0.18
C PHE A 98 7.43 -13.02 1.26
N GLU A 99 8.19 -14.02 1.75
CA GLU A 99 8.04 -14.53 3.11
C GLU A 99 8.21 -13.41 4.16
N TYR A 100 9.21 -12.54 3.95
CA TYR A 100 9.56 -11.45 4.84
C TYR A 100 9.20 -10.05 4.31
N ALA A 101 8.64 -9.96 3.10
CA ALA A 101 8.28 -8.70 2.49
C ALA A 101 7.17 -7.99 3.28
N SER A 102 7.40 -6.72 3.64
CA SER A 102 6.42 -5.94 4.39
C SER A 102 6.56 -4.44 4.16
N LEU A 103 5.46 -3.72 4.38
CA LEU A 103 5.44 -2.26 4.50
C LEU A 103 5.30 -1.88 5.97
N PHE A 104 6.10 -0.90 6.40
CA PHE A 104 5.95 -0.30 7.71
C PHE A 104 5.24 1.05 7.59
N VAL A 105 4.10 1.19 8.25
CA VAL A 105 3.22 2.36 8.12
C VAL A 105 2.80 2.90 9.48
N ARG A 106 2.47 4.19 9.54
CA ARG A 106 1.74 4.79 10.66
C ARG A 106 0.33 5.10 10.21
N VAL A 107 -0.66 4.60 10.94
CA VAL A 107 -2.08 4.84 10.67
C VAL A 107 -2.67 5.77 11.72
N THR A 108 -3.28 6.85 11.28
CA THR A 108 -4.12 7.74 12.10
C THR A 108 -5.57 7.65 11.63
N LYS A 109 -6.50 7.76 12.56
CA LYS A 109 -7.95 7.81 12.28
C LYS A 109 -8.50 8.98 13.07
N GLU A 110 -9.18 9.88 12.38
CA GLU A 110 -9.91 10.99 12.98
C GLU A 110 -11.39 10.74 12.72
N PHE A 111 -12.20 10.77 13.76
CA PHE A 111 -13.65 10.62 13.67
C PHE A 111 -14.25 12.01 13.80
N LEU A 112 -15.02 12.44 12.80
CA LEU A 112 -15.82 13.65 12.90
C LEU A 112 -17.00 13.33 13.81
N GLU A 113 -17.19 14.16 14.84
CA GLU A 113 -18.34 14.11 15.77
C GLU A 113 -19.62 14.63 15.09
#